data_AF-A0AAW2IRE2-F1
#
_entry.id   AF-A0AAW2IRE2-F1
#
_cell.length_a   1.000
_cell.length_b   1.000
_cell.length_c   1.000
_cell.angle_alpha   90.00
_cell.angle_beta   90.00
_cell.angle_gamma   90.00
#
_symmetry.space_group_name_H-M   'P 1'
#
loop_
_entity.id
_entity.type
_entity.pdbx_description
1 polymer ?
#
loop_
_entity_poly.entity_id
_entity_poly.type
_entity_poly.pdbx_seq_one_letter_code
_entity_poly.pdbx_strand_id
1 'polypeptide(L)'
;CEKHRKMFKGRQNVPASPRKLDIGEIDTRAPFQSVKAAVSLFGEAGSPKSSPVAKKTKAEERVLEKETQHHMLLRELDCYRDQLRSAETAKAQALRELQRANRTLQELTNKLEILGESKQASIKAAEAARIRTKELEELQSLRAQQGNDAWKVDVEEERERYKACAAELVASKEKLANLKQDFDAAMEEKLVVFKKAEDAHIRPK
;
A
#
# COMPACT_ATOMS: atom_id res chain seq x y z
N CYS A 1 0.37 -52.08 -8.99
CA CYS A 1 0.60 -50.66 -8.64
C CYS A 1 1.92 -50.19 -9.20
N GLU A 2 1.87 -49.79 -10.46
CA GLU A 2 3.03 -49.36 -11.24
C GLU A 2 3.48 -47.97 -10.73
N LYS A 3 4.69 -47.91 -10.19
CA LYS A 3 5.28 -46.68 -9.65
C LYS A 3 5.72 -45.76 -10.79
N HIS A 4 4.89 -44.78 -11.15
CA HIS A 4 5.40 -43.57 -11.79
C HIS A 4 5.97 -42.63 -10.73
N ARG A 5 7.27 -42.80 -10.45
CA ARG A 5 8.06 -41.89 -9.61
C ARG A 5 8.52 -40.71 -10.46
N LYS A 6 7.90 -39.54 -10.32
CA LYS A 6 8.44 -38.27 -10.85
C LYS A 6 9.71 -37.90 -10.07
N MET A 7 10.80 -37.68 -10.80
CA MET A 7 12.09 -37.22 -10.29
C MET A 7 12.03 -35.73 -9.95
N PHE A 8 12.40 -35.37 -8.71
CA PHE A 8 12.77 -34.00 -8.34
C PHE A 8 14.28 -33.96 -8.07
N LYS A 9 14.95 -33.05 -8.78
CA LYS A 9 16.41 -32.90 -8.85
C LYS A 9 16.87 -31.97 -7.73
N GLY A 10 17.74 -32.44 -6.85
CA GLY A 10 18.38 -31.65 -5.80
C GLY A 10 19.82 -32.09 -5.61
N ARG A 11 20.77 -31.24 -6.05
CA ARG A 11 22.21 -31.37 -5.80
C ARG A 11 22.53 -30.93 -4.38
N GLN A 12 23.20 -31.78 -3.59
CA GLN A 12 24.07 -31.34 -2.50
C GLN A 12 25.30 -32.25 -2.45
N ASN A 13 26.48 -31.63 -2.54
CA ASN A 13 27.80 -32.26 -2.42
C ASN A 13 28.19 -32.31 -0.94
N VAL A 14 28.56 -33.48 -0.44
CA VAL A 14 29.33 -33.66 0.82
C VAL A 14 30.38 -34.74 0.57
N PRO A 15 31.69 -34.47 0.71
CA PRO A 15 32.71 -35.50 0.56
C PRO A 15 32.87 -36.28 1.86
N ALA A 16 32.47 -37.55 1.85
CA ALA A 16 32.71 -38.48 2.95
C ALA A 16 34.07 -39.19 2.75
N SER A 17 34.92 -39.07 3.78
CA SER A 17 36.21 -39.76 3.95
C SER A 17 36.09 -41.28 3.81
N PRO A 18 37.05 -41.99 3.19
CA PRO A 18 36.92 -43.41 2.93
C PRO A 18 37.31 -44.23 4.17
N ARG A 19 36.30 -44.71 4.90
CA ARG A 19 36.50 -45.79 5.88
C ARG A 19 36.56 -47.10 5.12
N LYS A 20 37.69 -47.82 5.26
CA LYS A 20 37.88 -49.19 4.79
C LYS A 20 36.69 -50.04 5.23
N LEU A 21 35.91 -50.53 4.27
CA LEU A 21 34.95 -51.59 4.47
C LEU A 21 35.73 -52.90 4.40
N ASP A 22 35.75 -53.60 5.54
CA ASP A 22 36.14 -55.00 5.63
C ASP A 22 35.05 -55.80 4.91
N ILE A 23 35.28 -56.03 3.62
CA ILE A 23 34.40 -56.84 2.76
C ILE A 23 34.67 -58.28 3.15
N GLY A 24 33.78 -58.86 3.96
CA GLY A 24 33.73 -60.29 4.18
C GLY A 24 33.66 -60.99 2.83
N GLU A 25 34.69 -61.76 2.52
CA GLU A 25 34.87 -62.50 1.28
C GLU A 25 33.70 -63.50 1.13
N ILE A 26 32.72 -63.17 0.28
CA ILE A 26 31.61 -64.08 0.00
C ILE A 26 32.13 -65.14 -0.96
N ASP A 27 31.97 -66.41 -0.60
CA ASP A 27 32.28 -67.53 -1.47
C ASP A 27 31.40 -67.45 -2.73
N THR A 28 32.02 -67.03 -3.83
CA THR A 28 31.40 -66.86 -5.16
C THR A 28 31.60 -68.10 -6.05
N ARG A 29 32.01 -69.24 -5.47
CA ARG A 29 32.04 -70.51 -6.20
C ARG A 29 30.67 -70.80 -6.77
N ALA A 30 30.62 -71.05 -8.06
CA ALA A 30 29.39 -71.42 -8.73
C ALA A 30 28.81 -72.67 -8.04
N PRO A 31 27.51 -72.69 -7.68
CA PRO A 31 26.89 -73.81 -6.99
C PRO A 31 26.96 -75.13 -7.78
N PHE A 32 27.25 -75.05 -9.08
CA PHE A 32 27.59 -76.16 -9.96
C PHE A 32 28.76 -75.77 -10.87
N GLN A 33 29.64 -76.72 -11.16
CA GLN A 33 30.87 -76.46 -11.93
C GLN A 33 30.63 -76.31 -13.45
N SER A 34 29.46 -76.72 -13.95
CA SER A 34 29.10 -76.65 -15.36
C SER A 34 27.59 -76.80 -15.54
N VAL A 35 27.04 -76.20 -16.60
CA VAL A 35 25.65 -76.45 -17.02
C VAL A 35 25.42 -77.94 -17.29
N LYS A 36 26.44 -78.67 -17.76
CA LYS A 36 26.36 -80.13 -17.92
C LYS A 36 26.24 -80.86 -16.57
N ALA A 37 26.92 -80.37 -15.53
CA ALA A 37 26.80 -80.90 -14.17
C ALA A 37 25.43 -80.58 -13.55
N ALA A 38 24.89 -79.38 -13.81
CA ALA A 38 23.53 -79.03 -13.42
C ALA A 38 22.50 -79.92 -14.12
N VAL A 39 22.68 -80.19 -15.41
CA VAL A 39 21.79 -81.09 -16.17
C VAL A 39 21.94 -82.54 -15.71
N SER A 40 23.13 -83.03 -15.36
CA SER A 40 23.29 -84.37 -14.76
C SER A 40 22.65 -84.50 -13.37
N LEU A 41 22.66 -83.44 -12.54
CA LEU A 41 21.97 -83.45 -11.24
C LEU A 41 20.46 -83.71 -11.38
N PHE A 42 19.86 -83.31 -12.50
CA PHE A 42 18.46 -83.60 -12.82
C PHE A 42 18.26 -84.77 -13.80
N GLY A 43 19.28 -85.13 -14.58
CA GLY A 43 19.21 -86.10 -15.68
C GLY A 43 19.73 -87.50 -15.33
N GLU A 44 20.48 -87.65 -14.24
CA GLU A 44 21.01 -88.94 -13.78
C GLU A 44 20.65 -89.19 -12.31
N ALA A 45 19.34 -89.13 -12.03
CA ALA A 45 18.74 -89.75 -10.87
C ALA A 45 18.01 -91.01 -11.33
N GLY A 46 18.69 -92.16 -11.26
CA GLY A 46 17.97 -93.43 -11.14
C GLY A 46 16.96 -93.28 -10.01
N SER A 47 15.68 -93.48 -10.33
CA SER A 47 14.52 -93.41 -9.43
C SER A 47 14.89 -93.71 -7.97
N PRO A 48 14.98 -92.71 -7.07
CA PRO A 48 14.72 -93.01 -5.67
C PRO A 48 13.23 -93.37 -5.62
N LYS A 49 12.97 -94.63 -5.26
CA LYS A 49 11.69 -95.16 -4.78
C LYS A 49 10.75 -94.02 -4.41
N SER A 50 9.64 -93.89 -5.14
CA SER A 50 8.59 -92.93 -4.86
C SER A 50 8.23 -93.00 -3.38
N SER A 51 8.76 -92.10 -2.56
CA SER A 51 7.94 -91.54 -1.52
C SER A 51 6.72 -90.99 -2.24
N PRO A 52 5.49 -91.30 -1.80
CA PRO A 52 4.33 -90.73 -2.45
C PRO A 52 4.56 -89.23 -2.34
N VAL A 53 4.71 -88.55 -3.49
CA VAL A 53 4.41 -87.14 -3.58
C VAL A 53 3.03 -87.06 -2.98
N ALA A 54 2.96 -86.57 -1.74
CA ALA A 54 1.72 -86.38 -1.04
C ALA A 54 0.91 -85.54 -2.00
N LYS A 55 -0.08 -86.17 -2.65
CA LYS A 55 -1.04 -85.47 -3.49
C LYS A 55 -1.65 -84.50 -2.51
N LYS A 56 -1.24 -83.22 -2.59
CA LYS A 56 -1.77 -82.17 -1.73
C LYS A 56 -3.26 -82.40 -1.67
N THR A 57 -3.78 -82.61 -0.47
CA THR A 57 -5.20 -82.89 -0.36
C THR A 57 -5.93 -81.68 -0.93
N LYS A 58 -7.11 -81.84 -1.57
CA LYS A 58 -7.89 -80.69 -2.09
C LYS A 58 -8.13 -79.61 -1.01
N ALA A 59 -7.98 -79.94 0.27
CA ALA A 59 -8.01 -79.01 1.38
C ALA A 59 -6.75 -78.13 1.45
N GLU A 60 -5.53 -78.69 1.35
CA GLU A 60 -4.27 -77.94 1.36
C GLU A 60 -4.13 -76.98 0.18
N GLU A 61 -4.56 -77.40 -1.02
CA GLU A 61 -4.55 -76.53 -2.21
C GLU A 61 -5.50 -75.34 -2.05
N ARG A 62 -6.69 -75.56 -1.48
CA ARG A 62 -7.64 -74.47 -1.14
C ARG A 62 -7.13 -73.55 -0.04
N VAL A 63 -6.33 -74.05 0.90
CA VAL A 63 -5.70 -73.20 1.94
C VAL A 63 -4.65 -72.29 1.30
N LEU A 64 -3.80 -72.82 0.43
CA LEU A 64 -2.80 -72.04 -0.30
C LEU A 64 -3.43 -70.98 -1.22
N GLU A 65 -4.54 -71.32 -1.89
CA GLU A 65 -5.30 -70.37 -2.71
C GLU A 65 -5.87 -69.22 -1.86
N LYS A 66 -6.50 -69.54 -0.71
CA LYS A 66 -7.02 -68.53 0.23
C LYS A 66 -5.92 -67.67 0.84
N GLU A 67 -4.77 -68.25 1.15
CA GLU A 67 -3.61 -67.51 1.67
C GLU A 67 -3.06 -66.53 0.62
N THR A 68 -2.98 -66.96 -0.64
CA THR A 68 -2.60 -66.09 -1.76
C THR A 68 -3.60 -64.95 -1.94
N GLN A 69 -4.90 -65.25 -1.91
CA GLN A 69 -5.96 -64.23 -1.95
C GLN A 69 -5.86 -63.25 -0.78
N HIS A 70 -5.62 -63.74 0.43
CA HIS A 70 -5.43 -62.90 1.61
C HIS A 70 -4.24 -61.95 1.43
N HIS A 71 -3.12 -62.44 0.91
CA HIS A 71 -1.94 -61.61 0.65
C HIS A 71 -2.20 -60.55 -0.44
N MET A 72 -2.99 -60.86 -1.48
CA MET A 72 -3.43 -59.87 -2.47
C MET A 72 -4.31 -58.79 -1.85
N LEU A 73 -5.30 -59.17 -1.03
CA LEU A 73 -6.19 -58.22 -0.35
C LEU A 73 -5.42 -57.29 0.60
N LEU A 74 -4.41 -57.80 1.32
CA LEU A 74 -3.55 -56.96 2.16
C LEU A 74 -2.77 -55.92 1.33
N ARG A 75 -2.24 -56.31 0.17
CA ARG A 75 -1.54 -55.38 -0.74
C ARG A 75 -2.47 -54.33 -1.32
N GLU A 76 -3.69 -54.70 -1.68
CA GLU A 76 -4.71 -53.75 -2.15
C GLU A 76 -5.09 -52.77 -1.04
N LEU A 77 -5.27 -53.26 0.18
CA LEU A 77 -5.55 -52.42 1.35
C LEU A 77 -4.42 -51.42 1.63
N ASP A 78 -3.16 -51.84 1.55
CA ASP A 78 -2.02 -50.92 1.68
C ASP A 78 -1.97 -49.90 0.53
N CYS A 79 -2.30 -50.32 -0.70
CA CYS A 79 -2.44 -49.40 -1.83
C CYS A 79 -3.51 -48.33 -1.58
N TYR A 80 -4.70 -48.71 -1.09
CA TYR A 80 -5.76 -47.75 -0.77
C TYR A 80 -5.38 -46.82 0.39
N ARG A 81 -4.66 -47.32 1.40
CA ARG A 81 -4.12 -46.49 2.48
C ARG A 81 -3.14 -45.45 1.95
N ASP A 82 -2.26 -45.82 1.03
CA ASP A 82 -1.30 -44.90 0.42
C ASP A 82 -2.01 -43.82 -0.41
N GLN A 83 -3.03 -44.22 -1.19
CA GLN A 83 -3.86 -43.29 -1.95
C GLN A 83 -4.61 -42.33 -1.02
N LEU A 84 -5.18 -42.82 0.08
CA LEU A 84 -5.88 -41.99 1.07
C LEU A 84 -4.92 -40.94 1.66
N ARG A 85 -3.73 -41.34 2.12
CA ARG A 85 -2.73 -40.40 2.65
C ARG A 85 -2.31 -39.37 1.60
N SER A 86 -2.11 -39.79 0.35
CA SER A 86 -1.81 -38.87 -0.74
C SER A 86 -2.95 -37.87 -0.98
N ALA A 87 -4.21 -38.32 -0.97
CA ALA A 87 -5.38 -37.45 -1.14
C ALA A 87 -5.52 -36.47 0.04
N GLU A 88 -5.29 -36.91 1.27
CA GLU A 88 -5.33 -36.07 2.47
C GLU A 88 -4.25 -34.97 2.43
N THR A 89 -3.02 -35.31 2.03
CA THR A 89 -1.94 -34.32 1.87
C THR A 89 -2.25 -33.30 0.78
N ALA A 90 -2.79 -33.74 -0.37
CA ALA A 90 -3.22 -32.86 -1.44
C ALA A 90 -4.36 -31.93 -0.99
N LYS A 91 -5.35 -32.45 -0.25
CA LYS A 91 -6.43 -31.66 0.34
C LYS A 91 -5.90 -30.61 1.31
N ALA A 92 -4.99 -31.00 2.21
CA ALA A 92 -4.39 -30.06 3.16
C ALA A 92 -3.61 -28.94 2.45
N GLN A 93 -2.89 -29.27 1.37
CA GLN A 93 -2.18 -28.28 0.56
C GLN A 93 -3.16 -27.33 -0.15
N ALA A 94 -4.20 -27.86 -0.79
CA ALA A 94 -5.24 -27.05 -1.46
C ALA A 94 -5.95 -26.11 -0.48
N LEU A 95 -6.25 -26.55 0.74
CA LEU A 95 -6.84 -25.69 1.78
C LEU A 95 -5.90 -24.55 2.20
N ARG A 96 -4.59 -24.82 2.32
CA ARG A 96 -3.61 -23.77 2.63
C ARG A 96 -3.52 -22.75 1.51
N GLU A 97 -3.53 -23.19 0.26
CA GLU A 97 -3.52 -22.31 -0.93
C GLU A 97 -4.78 -21.48 -1.02
N LEU A 98 -5.96 -22.08 -0.79
CA LEU A 98 -7.24 -21.37 -0.73
C LEU A 98 -7.22 -20.28 0.36
N GLN A 99 -6.72 -20.60 1.55
CA GLN A 99 -6.59 -19.59 2.62
C GLN A 99 -5.64 -18.45 2.24
N ARG A 100 -4.53 -18.73 1.54
CA ARG A 100 -3.62 -17.69 1.04
C ARG A 100 -4.29 -16.83 -0.03
N ALA A 101 -5.02 -17.45 -0.96
CA ALA A 101 -5.77 -16.76 -1.99
C ALA A 101 -6.86 -15.85 -1.38
N ASN A 102 -7.61 -16.34 -0.39
CA ASN A 102 -8.62 -15.54 0.30
C ASN A 102 -8.02 -14.33 1.04
N ARG A 103 -6.88 -14.50 1.71
CA ARG A 103 -6.17 -13.35 2.33
C ARG A 103 -5.76 -12.32 1.29
N THR A 104 -5.18 -12.78 0.18
CA THR A 104 -4.77 -11.91 -0.94
C THR A 104 -5.97 -11.18 -1.54
N LEU A 105 -7.10 -11.87 -1.72
CA LEU A 105 -8.33 -11.27 -2.21
C LEU A 105 -8.80 -10.17 -1.26
N GLN A 106 -8.87 -10.45 0.05
CA GLN A 106 -9.27 -9.45 1.04
C GLN A 106 -8.34 -8.23 1.05
N GLU A 107 -7.03 -8.44 0.99
CA GLU A 107 -6.06 -7.34 0.89
C GLU A 107 -6.26 -6.48 -0.37
N LEU A 108 -6.51 -7.11 -1.52
CA LEU A 108 -6.74 -6.41 -2.77
C LEU A 108 -8.07 -5.65 -2.76
N THR A 109 -9.13 -6.25 -2.21
CA THR A 109 -10.43 -5.59 -2.03
C THR A 109 -10.28 -4.34 -1.16
N ASN A 110 -9.62 -4.45 0.00
CA ASN A 110 -9.39 -3.30 0.88
C ASN A 110 -8.59 -2.20 0.17
N LYS A 111 -7.54 -2.56 -0.61
CA LYS A 111 -6.77 -1.59 -1.40
C LYS A 111 -7.64 -0.91 -2.47
N LEU A 112 -8.53 -1.65 -3.12
CA LEU A 112 -9.44 -1.12 -4.13
C LEU A 112 -10.42 -0.12 -3.51
N GLU A 113 -10.97 -0.43 -2.34
CA GLU A 113 -11.87 0.47 -1.59
C GLU A 113 -11.17 1.78 -1.24
N ILE A 114 -9.97 1.72 -0.65
CA ILE A 114 -9.16 2.90 -0.31
C ILE A 114 -8.84 3.74 -1.56
N LEU A 115 -8.44 3.11 -2.66
CA LEU A 115 -8.20 3.81 -3.93
C LEU A 115 -9.47 4.44 -4.49
N GLY A 116 -10.62 3.78 -4.35
CA GLY A 116 -11.92 4.30 -4.74
C GLY A 116 -12.29 5.57 -3.96
N GLU A 117 -12.14 5.53 -2.63
CA GLU A 117 -12.37 6.69 -1.76
C GLU A 117 -11.42 7.84 -2.08
N SER A 118 -10.13 7.55 -2.24
CA SER A 118 -9.11 8.54 -2.61
C SER A 118 -9.41 9.19 -3.96
N LYS A 119 -9.84 8.39 -4.96
CA LYS A 119 -10.25 8.91 -6.28
C LYS A 119 -11.44 9.86 -6.13
N GLN A 120 -12.45 9.48 -5.35
CA GLN A 120 -13.63 10.30 -5.15
C GLN A 120 -13.30 11.61 -4.42
N ALA A 121 -12.40 11.57 -3.43
CA ALA A 121 -11.88 12.77 -2.78
C ALA A 121 -11.15 13.69 -3.77
N SER A 122 -10.32 13.13 -4.65
CA SER A 122 -9.61 13.91 -5.68
C SER A 122 -10.57 14.55 -6.69
N ILE A 123 -11.64 13.86 -7.09
CA ILE A 123 -12.68 14.42 -7.98
C ILE A 123 -13.36 15.60 -7.30
N LYS A 124 -13.82 15.44 -6.05
CA LYS A 124 -14.44 16.53 -5.28
C LYS A 124 -13.51 17.73 -5.14
N ALA A 125 -12.22 17.50 -4.88
CA ALA A 125 -11.22 18.57 -4.79
C ALA A 125 -11.03 19.31 -6.13
N ALA A 126 -10.97 18.57 -7.25
CA ALA A 126 -10.88 19.16 -8.58
C ALA A 126 -12.12 19.96 -8.96
N GLU A 127 -13.32 19.46 -8.63
CA GLU A 127 -14.58 20.17 -8.82
C GLU A 127 -14.63 21.46 -8.00
N ALA A 128 -14.25 21.41 -6.72
CA ALA A 128 -14.17 22.58 -5.86
C ALA A 128 -13.17 23.62 -6.39
N ALA A 129 -12.00 23.18 -6.87
CA ALA A 129 -11.02 24.06 -7.50
C ALA A 129 -11.58 24.70 -8.79
N ARG A 130 -12.32 23.94 -9.60
CA ARG A 130 -12.97 24.47 -10.81
C ARG A 130 -14.02 25.52 -10.48
N ILE A 131 -14.84 25.29 -9.46
CA ILE A 131 -15.83 26.25 -8.97
C ILE A 131 -15.14 27.55 -8.54
N ARG A 132 -14.12 27.46 -7.68
CA ARG A 132 -13.34 28.63 -7.25
C ARG A 132 -12.71 29.39 -8.40
N THR A 133 -12.22 28.69 -9.42
CA THR A 133 -11.64 29.33 -10.61
C THR A 133 -12.69 30.14 -11.35
N LYS A 134 -13.89 29.59 -11.55
CA LYS A 134 -15.01 30.32 -12.17
C LYS A 134 -15.44 31.53 -11.36
N GLU A 135 -15.58 31.39 -10.04
CA GLU A 135 -15.91 32.52 -9.16
C GLU A 135 -14.87 33.65 -9.26
N LEU A 136 -13.58 33.30 -9.33
CA LEU A 136 -12.51 34.27 -9.52
C LEU A 136 -12.55 34.92 -10.91
N GLU A 137 -12.82 34.17 -11.97
CA GLU A 137 -13.01 34.69 -13.32
C GLU A 137 -14.21 35.65 -13.40
N GLU A 138 -15.32 35.31 -12.76
CA GLU A 138 -16.51 36.17 -12.65
C GLU A 138 -16.19 37.47 -11.89
N LEU A 139 -15.50 37.38 -10.75
CA LEU A 139 -15.04 38.55 -9.98
C LEU A 139 -14.06 39.42 -10.78
N GLN A 140 -13.16 38.80 -11.55
CA GLN A 140 -12.24 39.53 -12.43
C GLN A 140 -12.98 40.23 -13.57
N SER A 141 -13.97 39.57 -14.17
CA SER A 141 -14.83 40.15 -15.22
C SER A 141 -15.64 41.32 -14.66
N LEU A 142 -16.26 41.16 -13.49
CA LEU A 142 -16.96 42.23 -12.77
C LEU A 142 -16.03 43.42 -12.48
N ARG A 143 -14.81 43.15 -12.00
CA ARG A 143 -13.79 44.20 -11.78
C ARG A 143 -13.39 44.89 -13.09
N ALA A 144 -13.28 44.15 -14.19
CA ALA A 144 -12.97 44.72 -15.50
C ALA A 144 -14.14 45.58 -16.03
N GLN A 145 -15.39 45.17 -15.82
CA GLN A 145 -16.59 45.91 -16.22
C GLN A 145 -16.87 47.15 -15.37
N GLN A 146 -16.61 47.10 -14.06
CA GLN A 146 -16.71 48.26 -13.16
C GLN A 146 -15.64 49.32 -13.45
N GLY A 147 -14.69 49.02 -14.34
CA GLY A 147 -13.61 49.90 -14.72
C GLY A 147 -12.58 50.00 -13.61
N ASN A 148 -11.30 50.05 -13.98
CA ASN A 148 -10.20 50.37 -13.08
C ASN A 148 -10.23 51.86 -12.62
N ASP A 149 -11.42 52.48 -12.64
CA ASP A 149 -11.65 53.91 -12.53
C ASP A 149 -12.60 54.24 -11.38
N ALA A 150 -13.39 53.29 -10.87
CA ALA A 150 -14.23 53.54 -9.68
C ALA A 150 -13.39 54.01 -8.48
N TRP A 151 -12.27 53.32 -8.22
CA TRP A 151 -11.33 53.74 -7.17
C TRP A 151 -10.62 55.07 -7.50
N LYS A 152 -10.48 55.42 -8.79
CA LYS A 152 -9.87 56.71 -9.19
C LYS A 152 -10.83 57.87 -8.92
N VAL A 153 -12.13 57.66 -9.14
CA VAL A 153 -13.16 58.66 -8.81
C VAL A 153 -13.16 58.91 -7.32
N ASP A 154 -13.19 57.87 -6.49
CA ASP A 154 -13.12 58.01 -5.03
C ASP A 154 -11.84 58.72 -4.57
N VAL A 155 -10.69 58.38 -5.16
CA VAL A 155 -9.40 59.03 -4.84
C VAL A 155 -9.39 60.50 -5.26
N GLU A 156 -9.92 60.85 -6.44
CA GLU A 156 -9.99 62.24 -6.87
C GLU A 156 -10.99 63.04 -6.04
N GLU A 157 -12.11 62.45 -5.63
CA GLU A 157 -13.06 63.11 -4.75
C GLU A 157 -12.43 63.45 -3.39
N GLU A 158 -11.71 62.50 -2.77
CA GLU A 158 -10.96 62.77 -1.53
C GLU A 158 -9.87 63.83 -1.72
N ARG A 159 -9.19 63.85 -2.88
CA ARG A 159 -8.20 64.88 -3.21
C ARG A 159 -8.83 66.26 -3.31
N GLU A 160 -9.98 66.39 -3.96
CA GLU A 160 -10.70 67.66 -4.06
C GLU A 160 -11.22 68.12 -2.69
N ARG A 161 -11.76 67.20 -1.87
CA ARG A 161 -12.14 67.53 -0.48
C ARG A 161 -10.94 68.00 0.35
N TYR A 162 -9.79 67.35 0.22
CA TYR A 162 -8.56 67.78 0.88
C TYR A 162 -8.13 69.18 0.44
N LYS A 163 -8.15 69.48 -0.86
CA LYS A 163 -7.83 70.82 -1.39
C LYS A 163 -8.79 71.88 -0.84
N ALA A 164 -10.09 71.57 -0.80
CA ALA A 164 -11.10 72.47 -0.25
C ALA A 164 -10.86 72.76 1.24
N CYS A 165 -10.67 71.72 2.07
CA CYS A 165 -10.33 71.91 3.49
C CYS A 165 -9.02 72.67 3.70
N ALA A 166 -8.01 72.44 2.85
CA ALA A 166 -6.75 73.17 2.92
C ALA A 166 -6.93 74.66 2.59
N ALA A 167 -7.75 74.99 1.57
CA ALA A 167 -8.08 76.37 1.22
C ALA A 167 -8.88 77.06 2.34
N GLU A 168 -9.86 76.37 2.94
CA GLU A 168 -10.60 76.87 4.11
C GLU A 168 -9.68 77.14 5.30
N LEU A 169 -8.72 76.25 5.55
CA LEU A 169 -7.72 76.44 6.60
C LEU A 169 -6.85 77.68 6.35
N VAL A 170 -6.42 77.91 5.11
CA VAL A 170 -5.66 79.11 4.73
C VAL A 170 -6.52 80.37 4.94
N ALA A 171 -7.76 80.37 4.46
CA ALA A 171 -8.68 81.50 4.63
C ALA A 171 -8.96 81.79 6.12
N SER A 172 -9.06 80.76 6.96
CA SER A 172 -9.22 80.92 8.41
C SER A 172 -7.96 81.52 9.07
N LYS A 173 -6.77 81.09 8.63
CA LYS A 173 -5.49 81.68 9.10
C LYS A 173 -5.37 83.15 8.72
N GLU A 174 -5.75 83.53 7.50
CA GLU A 174 -5.74 84.93 7.05
C GLU A 174 -6.72 85.78 7.86
N LYS A 175 -7.96 85.29 8.08
CA LYS A 175 -8.93 85.97 8.94
C LYS A 175 -8.40 86.18 10.36
N LEU A 176 -7.73 85.18 10.93
CA LEU A 176 -7.12 85.31 12.25
C LEU A 176 -5.99 86.33 12.28
N ALA A 177 -5.17 86.40 11.22
CA ALA A 177 -4.11 87.39 11.09
C ALA A 177 -4.67 88.81 11.03
N ASN A 178 -5.72 89.04 10.23
CA ASN A 178 -6.40 90.33 10.13
C ASN A 178 -7.00 90.75 11.47
N LEU A 179 -7.69 89.84 12.17
CA LEU A 179 -8.28 90.14 13.47
C LEU A 179 -7.22 90.53 14.52
N LYS A 180 -6.04 89.92 14.48
CA LYS A 180 -4.91 90.32 15.35
C LYS A 180 -4.44 91.73 15.01
N GLN A 181 -4.26 92.03 13.74
CA GLN A 181 -3.88 93.37 13.29
C GLN A 181 -4.91 94.44 13.69
N ASP A 182 -6.20 94.15 13.52
CA ASP A 182 -7.29 95.04 13.92
C ASP A 182 -7.33 95.26 15.44
N PHE A 183 -7.09 94.20 16.22
CA PHE A 183 -7.00 94.28 17.68
C PHE A 183 -5.82 95.14 18.13
N ASP A 184 -4.64 94.93 17.55
CA ASP A 184 -3.44 95.72 17.84
C ASP A 184 -3.66 97.20 17.50
N ALA A 185 -4.29 97.48 16.34
CA ALA A 185 -4.66 98.84 15.94
C ALA A 185 -5.66 99.50 16.91
N ALA A 186 -6.70 98.79 17.34
CA ALA A 186 -7.68 99.29 18.30
C ALA A 186 -7.06 99.54 19.70
N MET A 187 -6.09 98.71 20.10
CA MET A 187 -5.34 98.90 21.34
C MET A 187 -4.45 100.14 21.28
N GLU A 188 -3.74 100.37 20.17
CA GLU A 188 -2.96 101.58 19.95
C GLU A 188 -3.85 102.83 19.92
N GLU A 189 -5.00 102.79 19.24
CA GLU A 189 -5.96 103.90 19.24
C GLU A 189 -6.47 104.20 20.66
N LYS A 190 -6.83 103.16 21.43
CA LYS A 190 -7.20 103.29 22.84
C LYS A 190 -6.09 103.97 23.64
N LEU A 191 -4.85 103.53 23.52
CA LEU A 191 -3.70 104.15 24.21
C LEU A 191 -3.53 105.63 23.85
N VAL A 192 -3.70 105.98 22.57
CA VAL A 192 -3.67 107.39 22.11
C VAL A 192 -4.79 108.21 22.73
N VAL A 193 -6.01 107.67 22.81
CA VAL A 193 -7.16 108.35 23.45
C VAL A 193 -6.92 108.55 24.96
N PHE A 194 -6.40 107.53 25.66
CA PHE A 194 -6.05 107.67 27.08
C PHE A 194 -4.99 108.75 27.32
N LYS A 195 -3.91 108.77 26.53
CA LYS A 195 -2.88 109.82 26.61
C LYS A 195 -3.46 111.21 26.36
N LYS A 196 -4.31 111.37 25.33
CA LYS A 196 -4.98 112.65 25.06
C LYS A 196 -5.93 113.09 26.19
N ALA A 197 -6.65 112.16 26.81
CA ALA A 197 -7.53 112.45 27.94
C ALA A 197 -6.74 112.85 29.20
N GLU A 198 -5.61 112.18 29.46
CA GLU A 198 -4.69 112.52 30.54
C GLU A 198 -4.06 113.92 30.31
N ASP A 199 -3.58 114.22 29.10
CA ASP A 199 -3.05 115.54 28.71
C ASP A 199 -4.09 116.68 28.79
N ALA A 200 -5.38 116.37 28.63
CA ALA A 200 -6.47 117.32 28.79
C ALA A 200 -6.84 117.55 30.27
N HIS A 201 -6.59 116.56 31.14
CA HIS A 201 -6.86 116.65 32.58
C HIS A 201 -5.72 117.34 33.35
N ILE A 202 -4.48 117.25 32.86
CA ILE A 202 -3.29 117.84 33.50
C ILE A 202 -3.12 119.33 33.14
N ARG A 203 -3.77 119.84 32.09
CA ARG A 203 -3.73 121.28 31.74
C ARG A 203 -4.74 122.08 32.60
N PRO A 204 -4.31 122.97 33.51
CA PRO A 204 -5.21 123.93 34.14
C PRO A 204 -5.55 125.06 33.15
N LYS A 205 -6.75 125.61 33.28
CA LYS A 205 -7.23 126.80 32.53
C LYS A 205 -6.35 128.02 32.76
#